data_AF-A0A355RCY5-F1
#
_entry.id   AF-A0A355RCY5-F1
#
_cell.length_a   1.000
_cell.length_b   1.000
_cell.length_c   1.000
_cell.angle_alpha   90.00
_cell.angle_beta   90.00
_cell.angle_gamma   90.00
#
_symmetry.space_group_name_H-M   'P 1'
#
loop_
_entity.id
_entity.type
_entity.pdbx_description
1 polymer ?
#
loop_
_entity_poly.entity_id
_entity_poly.type
_entity_poly.pdbx_seq_one_letter_code
_entity_poly.pdbx_strand_id
1 'polypeptide(L)'
;MRAMVYNRFGPASDVLALKTLEPTQPAEGEVRVKVAYSGVNPSDVKARAGARPGVVKPAFDLITPHSDGAGIITDLGAGVSKKRLGERVWIWNGQWARAHGTAADYITLPA
;
A
#
# COMPACT_ATOMS: atom_id res chain seq x y z
N MET A 1 -11.11 -5.20 -3.20
CA MET A 1 -10.46 -5.11 -1.88
C MET A 1 -10.86 -3.81 -1.17
N ARG A 2 -10.98 -3.85 0.15
CA ARG A 2 -11.16 -2.64 0.96
C ARG A 2 -9.80 -1.96 1.14
N ALA A 3 -9.78 -0.63 1.05
CA ALA A 3 -8.59 0.18 1.26
C ALA A 3 -8.98 1.52 1.88
N MET A 4 -8.18 1.98 2.85
CA MET A 4 -8.22 3.38 3.27
C MET A 4 -7.49 4.22 2.24
N VAL A 5 -8.08 5.33 1.79
CA VAL A 5 -7.49 6.17 0.75
C VAL A 5 -7.65 7.66 1.03
N TYR A 6 -6.81 8.47 0.38
CA TYR A 6 -6.96 9.93 0.28
C TYR A 6 -6.52 10.43 -1.10
N ASN A 7 -7.02 11.59 -1.51
CA ASN A 7 -6.67 12.26 -2.77
C ASN A 7 -6.36 13.76 -2.62
N ARG A 8 -6.37 14.26 -1.39
CA ARG A 8 -6.01 15.64 -1.03
C ARG A 8 -5.36 15.67 0.34
N PHE A 9 -4.64 16.75 0.63
CA PHE A 9 -4.00 16.92 1.92
C PHE A 9 -4.99 17.30 3.03
N GLY A 10 -4.70 16.86 4.25
CA GLY A 10 -5.48 17.24 5.43
C GLY A 10 -5.34 16.28 6.61
N PRO A 11 -6.05 16.58 7.72
CA PRO A 11 -6.10 15.70 8.88
C PRO A 11 -6.81 14.40 8.53
N ALA A 12 -6.47 13.32 9.25
CA ALA A 12 -6.99 11.98 8.98
C ALA A 12 -8.52 11.92 8.90
N SER A 13 -9.20 12.62 9.82
CA SER A 13 -10.65 12.70 9.93
C SER A 13 -11.34 13.23 8.68
N ASP A 14 -10.65 14.07 7.90
CA ASP A 14 -11.28 14.83 6.82
C ASP A 14 -10.98 14.23 5.45
N VAL A 15 -9.85 13.52 5.32
CA VAL A 15 -9.34 13.07 4.01
C VAL A 15 -9.23 11.56 3.86
N LEU A 16 -9.15 10.79 4.95
CA LEU A 16 -9.16 9.33 4.84
C LEU A 16 -10.59 8.83 4.66
N ALA A 17 -10.80 8.04 3.62
CA ALA A 17 -12.05 7.37 3.35
C ALA A 17 -11.82 5.88 3.08
N LEU A 18 -12.72 5.03 3.56
CA LEU A 18 -12.75 3.63 3.17
C LEU A 18 -13.35 3.54 1.75
N LYS A 19 -12.64 2.86 0.85
CA LYS A 19 -13.15 2.55 -0.50
C LYS A 19 -12.97 1.08 -0.83
N THR A 20 -13.77 0.61 -1.77
CA THR A 20 -13.57 -0.68 -2.45
C THR A 20 -12.84 -0.40 -3.76
N LEU A 21 -11.68 -1.01 -3.95
CA LEU A 21 -10.85 -0.93 -5.16
C LEU A 21 -10.67 -2.32 -5.77
N GLU A 22 -10.38 -2.39 -7.06
CA GLU A 22 -9.95 -3.64 -7.68
C GLU A 22 -8.54 -4.02 -7.17
N PRO A 23 -8.31 -5.27 -6.72
CA PRO A 23 -6.98 -5.71 -6.32
C PRO A 23 -6.04 -5.77 -7.53
N THR A 24 -4.87 -5.16 -7.43
CA THR A 24 -3.83 -5.25 -8.46
C THR A 24 -3.36 -6.69 -8.61
N GLN A 25 -3.25 -7.18 -9.85
CA GLN A 25 -2.64 -8.47 -10.15
C GLN A 25 -1.12 -8.32 -10.20
N PRO A 26 -0.34 -9.30 -9.69
CA PRO A 26 1.12 -9.24 -9.74
C PRO A 26 1.64 -9.29 -11.19
N ALA A 27 2.50 -8.35 -11.56
CA ALA A 27 3.28 -8.41 -12.79
C ALA A 27 4.43 -9.42 -12.69
N GLU A 28 5.20 -9.60 -13.77
CA GLU A 28 6.42 -10.42 -13.73
C GLU A 28 7.35 -10.00 -12.58
N GLY A 29 7.83 -10.97 -11.81
CA GLY A 29 8.69 -10.74 -10.66
C GLY A 29 7.97 -10.19 -9.42
N GLU A 30 6.65 -10.03 -9.43
CA GLU A 30 5.88 -9.52 -8.28
C GLU A 30 5.11 -10.61 -7.54
N VAL A 31 4.71 -10.31 -6.31
CA VAL A 31 3.80 -11.09 -5.48
C VAL A 31 2.68 -10.20 -4.97
N ARG A 32 1.49 -10.80 -4.78
CA ARG A 32 0.41 -10.17 -4.01
C ARG A 32 0.41 -10.72 -2.60
N VAL A 33 0.40 -9.81 -1.62
CA VAL A 33 0.30 -10.14 -0.21
C VAL A 33 -1.10 -9.77 0.28
N LYS A 34 -1.81 -10.73 0.89
CA LYS A 34 -2.97 -10.46 1.72
C LYS A 34 -2.48 -9.89 3.05
N VAL A 35 -2.76 -8.62 3.28
CA VAL A 35 -2.27 -7.90 4.46
C VAL A 35 -3.08 -8.32 5.67
N ALA A 36 -2.40 -8.80 6.72
CA ALA A 36 -2.99 -9.09 8.02
C ALA A 36 -2.88 -7.89 8.97
N TYR A 37 -1.76 -7.17 8.90
CA TYR A 37 -1.48 -5.99 9.72
C TYR A 37 -0.81 -4.91 8.88
N SER A 38 -1.20 -3.66 9.12
CA SER A 38 -0.60 -2.47 8.52
C SER A 38 -0.01 -1.60 9.62
N GLY A 39 1.24 -1.17 9.44
CA GLY A 39 1.96 -0.29 10.35
C GLY A 39 1.81 1.17 9.97
N VAL A 40 1.32 1.99 10.91
CA VAL A 40 1.26 3.44 10.74
C VAL A 40 2.58 4.05 11.16
N ASN A 41 3.20 4.85 10.29
CA ASN A 41 4.42 5.58 10.57
C ASN A 41 4.20 7.11 10.60
N PRO A 42 5.06 7.88 11.30
CA PRO A 42 5.02 9.35 11.24
C PRO A 42 5.16 9.91 9.81
N SER A 43 5.86 9.20 8.92
CA SER A 43 5.98 9.56 7.51
C SER A 43 4.65 9.55 6.77
N ASP A 44 3.77 8.58 7.07
CA ASP A 44 2.43 8.49 6.47
C ASP A 44 1.58 9.71 6.84
N VAL A 45 1.63 10.10 8.11
CA VAL A 45 0.92 11.28 8.63
C VAL A 45 1.42 12.56 7.97
N LYS A 46 2.75 12.74 7.89
CA LYS A 46 3.37 13.92 7.28
C LYS A 46 3.11 14.01 5.77
N ALA A 47 3.14 12.87 5.07
CA ALA A 47 2.85 12.79 3.65
C ALA A 47 1.40 13.16 3.34
N ARG A 48 0.45 12.59 4.10
CA ARG A 48 -0.99 12.92 3.97
C ARG A 48 -1.30 14.36 4.37
N ALA A 49 -0.62 14.90 5.37
CA ALA A 49 -0.84 16.28 5.82
C ALA A 49 -0.31 17.33 4.84
N GLY A 50 0.48 16.95 3.82
CA GLY A 50 1.08 17.90 2.88
C GLY A 50 2.18 18.76 3.49
N ALA A 51 2.87 18.28 4.53
CA ALA A 51 3.82 19.09 5.31
C ALA A 51 5.18 19.36 4.62
N ARG A 52 5.34 19.01 3.33
CA ARG A 52 6.58 19.23 2.57
C ARG A 52 6.53 20.56 1.80
N PRO A 53 7.48 21.48 2.01
CA PRO A 53 7.56 22.73 1.26
C PRO A 53 7.57 22.49 -0.26
N GLY A 54 6.79 23.28 -1.00
CA GLY A 54 6.69 23.20 -2.46
C GLY A 54 5.79 22.07 -3.00
N VAL A 55 5.27 21.19 -2.14
CA VAL A 55 4.33 20.13 -2.55
C VAL A 55 2.90 20.61 -2.33
N VAL A 56 2.19 20.89 -3.43
CA VAL A 56 0.82 21.45 -3.38
C VAL A 56 -0.30 20.41 -3.58
N LYS A 57 0.05 19.19 -4.01
CA LYS A 57 -0.89 18.07 -4.17
C LYS A 57 -0.21 16.73 -3.88
N PRO A 58 -0.99 15.67 -3.56
CA PRO A 58 -0.43 14.33 -3.40
C PRO A 58 0.29 13.82 -4.66
N ALA A 59 1.24 12.91 -4.48
CA ALA A 59 2.08 12.39 -5.57
C ALA A 59 1.31 11.53 -6.60
N PHE A 60 0.13 11.04 -6.22
CA PHE A 60 -0.77 10.25 -7.07
C PHE A 60 -2.21 10.74 -6.85
N ASP A 61 -3.07 10.52 -7.83
CA ASP A 61 -4.47 10.98 -7.79
C ASP A 61 -5.29 10.29 -6.69
N LEU A 62 -4.90 9.08 -6.29
CA LEU A 62 -5.50 8.34 -5.18
C LEU A 62 -4.41 7.53 -4.48
N ILE A 63 -4.28 7.72 -3.17
CA ILE A 63 -3.23 7.08 -2.37
C ILE A 63 -3.85 6.18 -1.32
N THR A 64 -3.38 4.94 -1.24
CA THR A 64 -3.54 4.09 -0.04
C THR A 64 -2.30 4.31 0.84
N PRO A 65 -2.42 4.77 2.10
CA PRO A 65 -1.26 5.07 2.94
C PRO A 65 -0.61 3.80 3.52
N HIS A 66 0.46 4.02 4.29
CA HIS A 66 1.25 3.04 5.06
C HIS A 66 2.24 2.24 4.22
N SER A 67 3.48 2.19 4.70
CA SER A 67 4.57 1.48 4.03
C SER A 67 4.87 0.10 4.61
N ASP A 68 4.50 -0.14 5.86
CA ASP A 68 4.91 -1.35 6.58
C ASP A 68 3.71 -2.25 6.89
N GLY A 69 3.96 -3.54 7.05
CA GLY A 69 2.91 -4.48 7.40
C GLY A 69 3.39 -5.92 7.50
N ALA A 70 2.45 -6.83 7.65
CA ALA A 70 2.69 -8.26 7.60
C ALA A 70 1.50 -8.98 7.00
N GLY A 71 1.74 -10.12 6.35
CA GLY A 71 0.69 -10.85 5.64
C GLY A 71 1.17 -12.17 5.08
N ILE A 72 0.38 -12.68 4.13
CA ILE A 72 0.63 -13.95 3.46
C ILE A 72 0.63 -13.71 1.94
N ILE A 73 1.59 -14.29 1.22
CA ILE A 73 1.61 -14.25 -0.25
C ILE A 73 0.46 -15.12 -0.79
N THR A 74 -0.42 -14.54 -1.59
CA THR A 74 -1.60 -15.22 -2.15
C THR A 74 -1.53 -15.43 -3.65
N ASP A 75 -0.70 -14.66 -4.36
CA ASP A 75 -0.61 -14.73 -5.81
C ASP A 75 0.80 -14.38 -6.26
N LEU A 76 1.21 -14.96 -7.38
CA LEU A 76 2.55 -14.87 -7.93
C LEU A 76 2.49 -14.36 -9.37
N GLY A 77 3.37 -13.43 -9.68
CA GLY A 77 3.69 -13.05 -11.04
C GLY A 77 4.53 -14.09 -11.76
N ALA A 78 4.67 -13.92 -13.08
CA ALA A 78 5.60 -14.74 -13.86
C ALA A 78 7.03 -14.65 -13.31
N GLY A 79 7.80 -15.73 -13.42
CA GLY A 79 9.19 -15.79 -12.94
C GLY A 79 9.35 -15.96 -11.42
N VAL A 80 8.30 -15.82 -10.60
CA VAL A 80 8.38 -16.04 -9.16
C VAL A 80 8.21 -17.52 -8.82
N SER A 81 9.07 -18.04 -7.93
CA SER A 81 9.03 -19.43 -7.49
C SER A 81 7.69 -19.77 -6.84
N LYS A 82 7.07 -20.88 -7.27
CA LYS A 82 5.81 -21.40 -6.69
C LYS A 82 5.90 -21.71 -5.20
N LYS A 83 7.11 -21.94 -4.67
CA LYS A 83 7.33 -22.20 -3.24
C LYS A 83 6.96 -21.01 -2.36
N ARG A 84 6.88 -19.80 -2.93
CA ARG A 84 6.54 -18.58 -2.20
C ARG A 84 5.07 -18.43 -1.85
N LEU A 85 4.20 -19.18 -2.53
CA LEU A 85 2.77 -19.14 -2.27
C LEU A 85 2.48 -19.61 -0.84
N GLY A 86 1.76 -18.81 -0.05
CA GLY A 86 1.46 -19.10 1.35
C GLY A 86 2.56 -18.70 2.35
N GLU A 87 3.69 -18.15 1.90
CA GLU A 87 4.72 -17.64 2.81
C GLU A 87 4.17 -16.48 3.66
N ARG A 88 4.49 -16.50 4.96
CA ARG A 88 4.29 -15.35 5.85
C ARG A 88 5.43 -14.38 5.65
N VAL A 89 5.09 -13.13 5.39
CA VAL A 89 6.06 -12.06 5.10
C VAL A 89 5.81 -10.83 5.94
N TRP A 90 6.87 -10.09 6.21
CA TRP A 90 6.79 -8.68 6.62
C TRP A 90 7.00 -7.81 5.39
N ILE A 91 6.40 -6.63 5.39
CA ILE A 91 6.46 -5.64 4.32
C ILE A 91 7.14 -4.40 4.90
N TRP A 92 8.05 -3.83 4.12
CA TRP A 92 8.66 -2.54 4.40
C TRP A 92 8.70 -1.73 3.11
N ASN A 93 8.58 -0.41 3.20
CA ASN A 93 8.58 0.48 2.02
C ASN A 93 7.56 0.09 0.92
N GLY A 94 6.44 -0.54 1.30
CA GLY A 94 5.44 -1.02 0.35
C GLY A 94 4.87 0.09 -0.52
N GLN A 95 4.61 1.26 0.09
CA GLN A 95 4.09 2.44 -0.61
C GLN A 95 5.19 3.33 -1.21
N TRP A 96 6.47 3.10 -0.91
CA TRP A 96 7.53 3.99 -1.37
C TRP A 96 7.56 4.09 -2.89
N ALA A 97 7.37 5.31 -3.41
CA ALA A 97 7.23 5.60 -4.84
C ALA A 97 6.09 4.82 -5.55
N ARG A 98 5.06 4.41 -4.81
CA ARG A 98 3.86 3.73 -5.32
C ARG A 98 2.60 4.42 -4.80
N ALA A 99 1.49 4.29 -5.52
CA ALA A 99 0.22 4.86 -5.10
C ALA A 99 -0.42 4.09 -3.93
N HIS A 100 -0.24 2.77 -3.88
CA HIS A 100 -0.97 1.89 -2.98
C HIS A 100 -0.07 1.23 -1.94
N GLY A 101 -0.27 1.60 -0.67
CA GLY A 101 0.37 1.05 0.52
C GLY A 101 -0.43 -0.04 1.24
N THR A 102 -0.02 -0.34 2.47
CA THR A 102 -0.51 -1.49 3.25
C THR A 102 -1.82 -1.24 3.98
N ALA A 103 -2.38 -0.02 3.98
CA ALA A 103 -3.71 0.26 4.53
C ALA A 103 -4.85 -0.28 3.64
N ALA A 104 -4.74 -1.54 3.21
CA ALA A 104 -5.67 -2.24 2.33
C ALA A 104 -5.67 -3.74 2.62
N ASP A 105 -6.68 -4.47 2.16
CA ASP A 105 -6.73 -5.93 2.32
C ASP A 105 -5.58 -6.63 1.53
N TYR A 106 -5.07 -6.01 0.45
CA TYR A 106 -3.97 -6.54 -0.37
C TYR A 106 -3.01 -5.46 -0.83
N ILE A 107 -1.75 -5.85 -1.08
CA ILE A 107 -0.73 -5.05 -1.76
C ILE A 107 0.07 -5.94 -2.71
N THR A 108 0.48 -5.39 -3.85
CA THR A 108 1.35 -6.05 -4.82
C THR A 108 2.73 -5.41 -4.79
N LEU A 109 3.79 -6.22 -4.68
CA LEU A 109 5.16 -5.78 -4.52
C LEU A 109 6.12 -6.71 -5.29
N PRO A 110 7.33 -6.25 -5.64
CA PRO A 110 8.40 -7.14 -6.09
C PRO A 110 8.65 -8.29 -5.11
N ALA A 111 8.91 -9.48 -5.65
CA ALA A 111 9.18 -10.71 -4.91
C ALA A 111 10.49 -10.64 -4.12
#